data_AF-A0A6L3VDU3-F1
#
_entry.id   AF-A0A6L3VDU3-F1
#
_cell.length_a   1.000
_cell.length_b   1.000
_cell.length_c   1.000
_cell.angle_alpha   90.00
_cell.angle_beta   90.00
_cell.angle_gamma   90.00
#
_symmetry.space_group_name_H-M   'P 1'
#
loop_
_entity.id
_entity.type
_entity.pdbx_description
1 polymer ?
#
loop_
_entity_poly.entity_id
_entity_poly.type
_entity_poly.pdbx_seq_one_letter_code
_entity_poly.pdbx_strand_id
1 'polypeptide(L)'
;MKKLLLLLMAAALLTGCQKYSGGEPVNKPKEEKLKVEEIKKEEPKKELTLEDKVTAALHKGFGKKFNDKDSVQEIKAIKGVDESARVNVKVYAKDSIGMKTTMLNSITSTLKELQNENEIETIFFMIIFPLVDQYGNSEDGTIAKVEISKETLDKINFKNFVYNQIPNIADEYWEHPAVSK
;
A
#
# COMPACT_ATOMS: atom_id res chain seq x y z
N MET A 1 34.09 -14.87 22.85
CA MET A 1 34.25 -15.23 24.28
C MET A 1 33.20 -16.29 24.63
N LYS A 2 33.56 -17.39 25.28
CA LYS A 2 32.64 -18.45 25.76
C LYS A 2 32.63 -18.47 27.29
N LYS A 3 31.44 -18.54 27.90
CA LYS A 3 31.09 -19.14 29.22
C LYS A 3 29.55 -19.04 29.37
N LEU A 4 28.79 -20.13 29.53
CA LEU A 4 28.64 -21.06 30.67
C LEU A 4 27.56 -20.53 31.65
N LEU A 5 26.28 -20.95 31.60
CA LEU A 5 25.58 -22.20 32.04
C LEU A 5 25.17 -22.23 33.54
N LEU A 6 23.96 -22.77 33.83
CA LEU A 6 23.43 -23.26 35.14
C LEU A 6 22.96 -22.19 36.17
N LEU A 7 22.04 -22.42 37.12
CA LEU A 7 21.23 -23.58 37.61
C LEU A 7 19.94 -22.99 38.27
N LEU A 8 18.70 -23.34 37.89
CA LEU A 8 17.83 -24.37 38.52
C LEU A 8 17.90 -24.49 40.06
N MET A 9 16.77 -24.25 40.76
CA MET A 9 16.39 -24.98 41.98
C MET A 9 14.87 -24.96 42.22
N ALA A 10 14.32 -26.12 42.56
CA ALA A 10 12.97 -26.30 43.09
C ALA A 10 12.99 -27.39 44.18
N ALA A 11 12.50 -27.06 45.37
CA ALA A 11 12.09 -27.96 46.46
C ALA A 11 11.32 -27.08 47.47
N ALA A 12 10.05 -27.30 47.83
CA ALA A 12 9.43 -28.50 48.41
C ALA A 12 9.92 -28.78 49.84
N LEU A 13 9.06 -28.49 50.83
CA LEU A 13 9.14 -29.03 52.18
C LEU A 13 7.78 -29.58 52.60
N LEU A 14 7.79 -30.82 53.08
CA LEU A 14 6.66 -31.57 53.63
C LEU A 14 6.76 -31.60 55.15
N THR A 15 5.62 -31.66 55.85
CA THR A 15 5.53 -32.14 57.23
C THR A 15 4.30 -33.04 57.38
N GLY A 16 4.52 -34.31 57.77
CA GLY A 16 3.49 -35.14 58.43
C GLY A 16 3.52 -34.91 59.95
N CYS A 17 2.66 -35.49 60.80
CA CYS A 17 1.67 -36.57 60.69
C CYS A 17 0.49 -36.27 61.69
N GLN A 18 -0.48 -37.13 62.09
CA GLN A 18 -0.75 -38.57 61.92
C GLN A 18 -2.24 -38.89 62.28
N LYS A 19 -2.69 -40.13 61.96
CA LYS A 19 -3.72 -40.95 62.67
C LYS A 19 -5.25 -40.74 62.49
N TYR A 20 -5.84 -41.82 61.95
CA TYR A 20 -7.11 -42.51 62.30
C TYR A 20 -8.49 -42.09 61.74
N SER A 21 -9.09 -43.09 61.06
CA SER A 21 -10.48 -43.58 61.19
C SER A 21 -11.54 -43.23 60.12
N GLY A 22 -11.85 -44.23 59.28
CA GLY A 22 -13.21 -44.67 58.93
C GLY A 22 -14.13 -43.79 58.07
N GLY A 23 -14.42 -44.23 56.84
CA GLY A 23 -15.61 -43.80 56.08
C GLY A 23 -15.43 -43.74 54.55
N GLU A 24 -16.02 -44.69 53.83
CA GLU A 24 -16.36 -44.54 52.40
C GLU A 24 -17.82 -44.02 52.27
N PRO A 25 -18.29 -43.64 51.07
CA PRO A 25 -17.70 -42.66 50.17
C PRO A 25 -18.75 -41.58 49.78
N VAL A 26 -18.33 -40.34 49.48
CA VAL A 26 -19.26 -39.31 48.95
C VAL A 26 -18.83 -38.83 47.57
N ASN A 27 -19.81 -38.98 46.66
CA ASN A 27 -19.84 -38.60 45.26
C ASN A 27 -19.26 -37.20 44.99
N LYS A 28 -18.23 -37.10 44.13
CA LYS A 28 -17.68 -35.80 43.67
C LYS A 28 -18.44 -35.31 42.43
N PRO A 29 -19.02 -34.09 42.45
CA PRO A 29 -19.47 -33.43 41.24
C PRO A 29 -18.29 -33.22 40.27
N LYS A 30 -18.58 -33.38 38.98
CA LYS A 30 -17.62 -33.22 37.89
C LYS A 30 -17.44 -31.72 37.63
N GLU A 31 -16.28 -31.15 37.97
CA GLU A 31 -15.97 -29.74 37.66
C GLU A 31 -16.02 -29.51 36.14
N GLU A 32 -17.02 -28.75 35.72
CA GLU A 32 -17.19 -28.30 34.35
C GLU A 32 -16.22 -27.14 34.10
N LYS A 33 -15.14 -27.41 33.37
CA LYS A 33 -14.16 -26.38 33.00
C LYS A 33 -14.78 -25.40 32.02
N LEU A 34 -15.26 -24.27 32.55
CA LEU A 34 -15.57 -23.07 31.78
C LEU A 34 -14.34 -22.68 30.94
N LYS A 35 -14.44 -22.89 29.63
CA LYS A 35 -13.54 -22.24 28.67
C LYS A 35 -13.89 -20.76 28.65
N VAL A 36 -13.02 -19.94 29.22
CA VAL A 36 -13.02 -18.51 28.93
C VAL A 36 -12.56 -18.38 27.48
N GLU A 37 -13.48 -18.07 26.56
CA GLU A 37 -13.12 -17.69 25.22
C GLU A 37 -12.40 -16.34 25.28
N GLU A 38 -11.15 -16.35 24.84
CA GLU A 38 -10.30 -15.17 24.75
C GLU A 38 -10.87 -14.26 23.65
N ILE A 39 -11.67 -13.27 24.05
CA ILE A 39 -12.20 -12.24 23.15
C ILE A 39 -11.01 -11.51 22.54
N LYS A 40 -10.65 -11.88 21.32
CA LYS A 40 -9.76 -11.10 20.47
C LYS A 40 -10.40 -9.72 20.33
N LYS A 41 -9.77 -8.71 20.94
CA LYS A 41 -9.98 -7.33 20.53
C LYS A 41 -9.58 -7.25 19.06
N GLU A 42 -10.57 -7.14 18.18
CA GLU A 42 -10.31 -6.62 16.84
C GLU A 42 -9.83 -5.18 17.02
N GLU A 43 -8.56 -4.94 16.69
CA GLU A 43 -8.08 -3.57 16.55
C GLU A 43 -8.90 -2.91 15.44
N PRO A 44 -9.41 -1.67 15.66
CA PRO A 44 -10.16 -0.99 14.62
C PRO A 44 -9.26 -0.86 13.38
N LYS A 45 -9.67 -1.46 12.27
CA LYS A 45 -9.00 -1.28 10.98
C LYS A 45 -8.97 0.22 10.70
N LYS A 46 -7.79 0.84 10.81
CA LYS A 46 -7.58 2.23 10.42
C LYS A 46 -8.02 2.34 8.96
N GLU A 47 -9.07 3.12 8.73
CA GLU A 47 -9.52 3.44 7.38
C GLU A 47 -8.38 4.15 6.64
N LEU A 48 -8.04 3.67 5.44
CA LEU A 48 -6.98 4.24 4.62
C LEU A 48 -7.47 5.56 4.04
N THR A 49 -6.67 6.63 4.16
CA THR A 49 -7.02 7.91 3.54
C THR A 49 -6.94 7.79 2.02
N LEU A 50 -7.52 8.75 1.30
CA LEU A 50 -7.42 8.80 -0.16
C LEU A 50 -5.95 8.83 -0.62
N GLU A 51 -5.09 9.57 0.07
CA GLU A 51 -3.66 9.64 -0.21
C GLU A 51 -2.95 8.31 0.07
N ASP A 52 -3.31 7.58 1.14
CA ASP A 52 -2.78 6.23 1.41
C ASP A 52 -3.14 5.26 0.26
N LYS A 53 -4.40 5.28 -0.20
CA LYS A 53 -4.90 4.47 -1.33
C LYS A 53 -4.17 4.81 -2.65
N VAL A 54 -4.06 6.11 -2.97
CA VAL A 54 -3.36 6.61 -4.17
C VAL A 54 -1.88 6.29 -4.12
N THR A 55 -1.22 6.39 -2.96
CA THR A 55 0.17 5.97 -2.77
C THR A 55 0.33 4.48 -3.09
N ALA A 56 -0.54 3.62 -2.57
CA ALA A 56 -0.49 2.19 -2.83
C ALA A 56 -0.70 1.86 -4.33
N ALA A 57 -1.62 2.55 -5.01
CA ALA A 57 -1.87 2.39 -6.44
C ALA A 57 -0.65 2.84 -7.29
N LEU A 58 -0.05 3.99 -6.95
CA LEU A 58 1.17 4.48 -7.60
C LEU A 58 2.35 3.53 -7.37
N HIS A 59 2.54 3.05 -6.14
CA HIS A 59 3.57 2.06 -5.81
C HIS A 59 3.40 0.74 -6.56
N LYS A 60 2.18 0.36 -6.92
CA LYS A 60 1.90 -0.81 -7.77
C LYS A 60 2.24 -0.56 -9.23
N GLY A 61 1.90 0.61 -9.78
CA GLY A 61 2.17 0.97 -11.16
C GLY A 61 3.64 1.31 -11.43
N PHE A 62 4.16 2.31 -10.72
CA PHE A 62 5.50 2.89 -10.91
C PHE A 62 6.60 2.16 -10.10
N GLY A 63 6.22 1.29 -9.16
CA GLY A 63 7.12 0.69 -8.17
C GLY A 63 7.25 1.56 -6.92
N LYS A 64 7.74 1.00 -5.81
CA LYS A 64 7.87 1.71 -4.52
C LYS A 64 9.03 2.72 -4.44
N LYS A 65 10.03 2.55 -5.30
CA LYS A 65 11.27 3.33 -5.24
C LYS A 65 11.73 3.72 -6.63
N PHE A 66 12.39 4.87 -6.68
CA PHE A 66 13.23 5.29 -7.79
C PHE A 66 14.65 5.53 -7.23
N ASN A 67 15.61 4.72 -7.67
CA ASN A 67 16.88 4.53 -6.98
C ASN A 67 16.63 4.24 -5.48
N ASP A 68 17.25 5.01 -4.57
CA ASP A 68 17.07 4.84 -3.13
C ASP A 68 15.86 5.60 -2.53
N LYS A 69 15.26 6.53 -3.29
CA LYS A 69 14.13 7.38 -2.86
C LYS A 69 12.79 6.66 -3.06
N ASP A 70 11.73 7.14 -2.41
CA ASP A 70 10.36 6.77 -2.80
C ASP A 70 10.07 7.27 -4.23
N SER A 71 9.32 6.50 -5.01
CA SER A 71 8.92 6.90 -6.37
C SER A 71 7.91 8.05 -6.36
N VAL A 72 7.05 8.11 -5.33
CA VAL A 72 6.06 9.16 -5.13
C VAL A 72 6.73 10.33 -4.43
N GLN A 73 6.78 11.48 -5.10
CA GLN A 73 7.35 12.71 -4.56
C GLN A 73 6.29 13.61 -3.93
N GLU A 74 5.06 13.57 -4.44
CA GLU A 74 3.99 14.46 -4.00
C GLU A 74 2.62 13.85 -4.30
N ILE A 75 1.68 13.97 -3.37
CA ILE A 75 0.25 13.79 -3.60
C ILE A 75 -0.45 15.00 -2.97
N LYS A 76 -1.37 15.61 -3.73
CA LYS A 76 -2.25 16.68 -3.27
C LYS A 76 -3.68 16.39 -3.73
N ALA A 77 -4.51 15.91 -2.80
CA ALA A 77 -5.96 15.90 -2.98
C ALA A 77 -6.52 17.30 -2.69
N ILE A 78 -7.25 17.86 -3.64
CA ILE A 78 -7.98 19.12 -3.50
C ILE A 78 -9.46 18.77 -3.58
N LYS A 79 -10.18 18.90 -2.45
CA LYS A 79 -11.60 18.59 -2.37
C LYS A 79 -12.48 19.73 -2.89
N GLY A 80 -13.51 19.36 -3.64
CA GLY A 80 -14.62 20.21 -4.05
C GLY A 80 -15.69 20.35 -2.96
N VAL A 81 -16.78 21.02 -3.30
CA VAL A 81 -17.91 21.30 -2.38
C VAL A 81 -18.71 20.03 -2.03
N ASP A 82 -18.65 19.02 -2.89
CA ASP A 82 -19.30 17.71 -2.77
C ASP A 82 -18.37 16.62 -2.21
N GLU A 83 -17.26 17.01 -1.57
CA GLU A 83 -16.18 16.15 -1.07
C GLU A 83 -15.41 15.35 -2.13
N SER A 84 -15.77 15.45 -3.42
CA SER A 84 -15.01 14.86 -4.53
C SER A 84 -13.64 15.52 -4.68
N ALA A 85 -12.62 14.77 -5.09
CA ALA A 85 -11.23 15.21 -5.07
C ALA A 85 -10.58 15.26 -6.46
N ARG A 86 -9.92 16.39 -6.76
CA ARG A 86 -8.86 16.44 -7.78
C ARG A 86 -7.54 16.06 -7.14
N VAL A 87 -6.99 14.93 -7.55
CA VAL A 87 -5.74 14.38 -7.01
C VAL A 87 -4.59 14.67 -7.97
N ASN A 88 -3.68 15.56 -7.56
CA ASN A 88 -2.46 15.85 -8.29
C ASN A 88 -1.33 14.99 -7.73
N VAL A 89 -0.64 14.23 -8.57
CA VAL A 89 0.44 13.33 -8.16
C VAL A 89 1.73 13.65 -8.90
N LYS A 90 2.86 13.68 -8.19
CA LYS A 90 4.20 13.79 -8.76
C LYS A 90 4.95 12.51 -8.49
N VAL A 91 5.31 11.78 -9.55
CA VAL A 91 5.86 10.43 -9.44
C VAL A 91 7.01 10.23 -10.43
N TYR A 92 8.08 9.57 -9.99
CA TYR A 92 9.17 9.16 -10.88
C TYR A 92 8.69 8.08 -11.86
N ALA A 93 9.05 8.22 -13.14
CA ALA A 93 8.99 7.10 -14.07
C ALA A 93 9.96 6.00 -13.63
N LYS A 94 9.56 4.75 -13.86
CA LYS A 94 10.22 3.56 -13.32
C LYS A 94 11.65 3.37 -13.84
N ASP A 95 11.85 3.59 -15.13
CA ASP A 95 13.10 3.40 -15.86
C ASP A 95 13.09 4.19 -17.19
N SER A 96 14.24 4.25 -17.86
CA SER A 96 14.40 4.88 -19.18
C SER A 96 14.25 3.92 -20.37
N ILE A 97 14.25 2.60 -20.15
CA ILE A 97 14.30 1.59 -21.21
C ILE A 97 12.89 1.30 -21.71
N GLY A 98 12.56 1.78 -22.91
CA GLY A 98 11.18 1.75 -23.38
C GLY A 98 10.27 2.65 -22.54
N MET A 99 10.82 3.77 -22.04
CA MET A 99 10.21 4.72 -21.10
C MET A 99 8.73 5.03 -21.39
N LYS A 100 8.34 5.25 -22.66
CA LYS A 100 6.94 5.47 -23.04
C LYS A 100 6.05 4.27 -22.72
N THR A 101 6.49 3.07 -23.09
CA THR A 101 5.79 1.81 -22.81
C THR A 101 5.71 1.54 -21.32
N THR A 102 6.80 1.69 -20.57
CA THR A 102 6.79 1.44 -19.11
C THR A 102 5.94 2.47 -18.37
N MET A 103 6.02 3.75 -18.75
CA MET A 103 5.19 4.84 -18.24
C MET A 103 3.68 4.61 -18.47
N LEU A 104 3.27 4.34 -19.71
CA LEU A 104 1.85 4.14 -20.04
C LEU A 104 1.26 2.89 -19.37
N ASN A 105 2.06 1.82 -19.20
CA ASN A 105 1.67 0.66 -18.37
C ASN A 105 1.54 1.03 -16.89
N SER A 106 2.43 1.87 -16.35
CA SER A 106 2.39 2.32 -14.94
C SER A 106 1.15 3.16 -14.65
N ILE A 107 0.79 4.09 -15.56
CA ILE A 107 -0.47 4.85 -15.51
C ILE A 107 -1.66 3.89 -15.56
N THR A 108 -1.71 2.99 -16.56
CA THR A 108 -2.81 2.03 -16.73
C THR A 108 -3.00 1.15 -15.49
N SER A 109 -1.89 0.69 -14.89
CA SER A 109 -1.93 -0.10 -13.65
C SER A 109 -2.42 0.71 -12.46
N THR A 110 -2.04 1.98 -12.34
CA THR A 110 -2.49 2.85 -11.24
C THR A 110 -3.99 3.14 -11.36
N LEU A 111 -4.45 3.51 -12.56
CA LEU A 111 -5.87 3.74 -12.85
C LEU A 111 -6.72 2.49 -12.58
N LYS A 112 -6.21 1.29 -12.90
CA LYS A 112 -6.90 0.02 -12.63
C LYS A 112 -7.12 -0.23 -11.13
N GLU A 113 -6.21 0.16 -10.26
CA GLU A 113 -6.43 0.05 -8.81
C GLU A 113 -7.46 1.09 -8.32
N LEU A 114 -7.43 2.30 -8.90
CA LEU A 114 -8.28 3.42 -8.50
C LEU A 114 -9.68 3.44 -9.14
N GLN A 115 -10.00 2.51 -10.06
CA GLN A 115 -11.26 2.53 -10.82
C GLN A 115 -12.52 2.58 -9.93
N ASN A 116 -12.47 2.01 -8.73
CA ASN A 116 -13.59 1.95 -7.78
C ASN A 116 -13.54 3.04 -6.68
N GLU A 117 -12.55 3.93 -6.71
CA GLU A 117 -12.41 5.01 -5.71
C GLU A 117 -13.30 6.20 -6.08
N ASN A 118 -14.52 6.20 -5.55
CA ASN A 118 -15.54 7.21 -5.85
C ASN A 118 -15.21 8.61 -5.31
N GLU A 119 -14.21 8.75 -4.44
CA GLU A 119 -13.71 10.05 -3.96
C GLU A 119 -12.90 10.80 -5.03
N ILE A 120 -12.42 10.12 -6.09
CA ILE A 120 -11.59 10.74 -7.13
C ILE A 120 -12.48 11.22 -8.27
N GLU A 121 -12.57 12.55 -8.45
CA GLU A 121 -13.20 13.16 -9.63
C GLU A 121 -12.20 13.33 -10.78
N THR A 122 -10.93 13.54 -10.46
CA THR A 122 -9.85 13.66 -11.47
C THR A 122 -8.52 13.27 -10.86
N ILE A 123 -7.70 12.55 -11.62
CA ILE A 123 -6.29 12.32 -11.30
C ILE A 123 -5.39 12.96 -12.37
N PHE A 124 -4.45 13.79 -11.91
CA PHE A 124 -3.46 14.46 -12.74
C PHE A 124 -2.05 13.93 -12.41
N PHE A 125 -1.44 13.23 -13.36
CA PHE A 125 -0.10 12.68 -13.25
C PHE A 125 0.94 13.68 -13.77
N MET A 126 1.83 14.16 -12.90
CA MET A 126 3.09 14.79 -13.27
C MET A 126 4.22 13.76 -13.14
N ILE A 127 4.60 13.17 -14.27
CA ILE A 127 5.60 12.10 -14.31
C ILE A 127 6.97 12.73 -14.55
N ILE A 128 7.92 12.46 -13.64
CA ILE A 128 9.27 13.03 -13.67
C ILE A 128 10.34 11.96 -13.93
N PHE A 129 11.48 12.37 -14.48
CA PHE A 129 12.64 11.51 -14.64
C PHE A 129 13.92 12.37 -14.74
N PRO A 130 15.11 11.87 -14.32
CA PRO A 130 16.37 12.56 -14.55
C PRO A 130 16.63 12.77 -16.04
N LEU A 131 16.63 14.02 -16.49
CA LEU A 131 17.04 14.44 -17.81
C LEU A 131 18.49 14.91 -17.76
N VAL A 132 19.25 14.57 -18.81
CA VAL A 132 20.67 14.92 -18.93
C VAL A 132 20.84 15.94 -20.07
N ASP A 133 21.49 17.06 -19.78
CA ASP A 133 21.77 18.08 -20.79
C ASP A 133 22.94 17.69 -21.73
N GLN A 134 23.22 18.54 -22.73
CA GLN A 134 24.32 18.31 -23.68
C GLN A 134 25.73 18.35 -23.07
N TYR A 135 25.85 18.78 -21.81
CA TYR A 135 27.11 18.88 -21.06
C TYR A 135 27.26 17.76 -20.02
N GLY A 136 26.25 16.91 -19.84
CA GLY A 136 26.24 15.81 -18.87
C GLY A 136 25.65 16.16 -17.49
N ASN A 137 25.08 17.34 -17.31
CA ASN A 137 24.39 17.70 -16.06
C ASN A 137 23.03 17.01 -16.00
N SER A 138 22.68 16.42 -14.85
CA SER A 138 21.42 15.70 -14.65
C SER A 138 20.49 16.45 -13.67
N GLU A 139 19.24 16.65 -14.07
CA GLU A 139 18.19 17.23 -13.21
C GLU A 139 16.83 16.54 -13.42
N ASP A 140 15.96 16.56 -12.41
CA ASP A 140 14.64 15.91 -12.47
C ASP A 140 13.64 16.75 -13.30
N GLY A 141 13.48 16.39 -14.58
CA GLY A 141 12.53 17.03 -15.49
C GLY A 141 11.15 16.38 -15.49
N THR A 142 10.10 17.12 -15.82
CA THR A 142 8.78 16.53 -16.11
C THR A 142 8.80 15.94 -17.53
N ILE A 143 8.57 14.63 -17.63
CA ILE A 143 8.59 13.91 -18.89
C ILE A 143 7.19 13.63 -19.46
N ALA A 144 6.15 13.65 -18.63
CA ALA A 144 4.77 13.61 -19.10
C ALA A 144 3.80 14.28 -18.11
N LYS A 145 2.68 14.73 -18.66
CA LYS A 145 1.50 15.21 -17.95
C LYS A 145 0.28 14.49 -18.51
N VAL A 146 -0.52 13.88 -17.65
CA VAL A 146 -1.71 13.12 -18.05
C VAL A 146 -2.86 13.41 -17.09
N GLU A 147 -3.98 13.88 -17.61
CA GLU A 147 -5.22 14.07 -16.86
C GLU A 147 -6.22 12.98 -17.21
N ILE A 148 -6.84 12.39 -16.18
CA ILE A 148 -7.92 11.41 -16.32
C ILE A 148 -9.05 11.83 -15.37
N SER A 149 -10.19 12.22 -15.94
CA SER A 149 -11.44 12.44 -15.22
C SER A 149 -12.08 11.11 -14.78
N LYS A 150 -12.97 11.17 -13.79
CA LYS A 150 -13.77 10.01 -13.35
C LYS A 150 -14.64 9.48 -14.49
N GLU A 151 -15.23 10.38 -15.29
CA GLU A 151 -16.00 10.02 -16.49
C GLU A 151 -15.16 9.25 -17.52
N THR A 152 -13.90 9.64 -17.73
CA THR A 152 -12.96 8.91 -18.60
C THR A 152 -12.55 7.57 -18.00
N LEU A 153 -12.23 7.54 -16.69
CA LEU A 153 -11.83 6.33 -15.97
C LEU A 153 -12.91 5.22 -15.99
N ASP A 154 -14.16 5.59 -15.76
CA ASP A 154 -15.29 4.64 -15.67
C ASP A 154 -15.67 4.03 -17.02
N LYS A 155 -15.21 4.62 -18.15
CA LYS A 155 -15.35 4.04 -19.50
C LYS A 155 -14.30 2.96 -19.79
N ILE A 156 -13.24 2.82 -18.98
CA ILE A 156 -12.11 1.92 -19.29
C ILE A 156 -12.42 0.46 -18.95
N ASN A 157 -12.53 -0.38 -19.99
CA ASN A 157 -12.59 -1.83 -19.82
C ASN A 157 -11.18 -2.43 -19.55
N PHE A 158 -10.70 -2.37 -18.30
CA PHE A 158 -9.39 -2.88 -17.88
C PHE A 158 -9.12 -4.40 -18.06
N LYS A 159 -10.08 -5.17 -18.59
CA LYS A 159 -9.86 -6.55 -19.06
C LYS A 159 -9.22 -6.60 -20.45
N ASN A 160 -9.60 -5.65 -21.32
CA ASN A 160 -9.22 -5.62 -22.73
C ASN A 160 -8.45 -4.34 -23.13
N PHE A 161 -8.35 -3.35 -22.23
CA PHE A 161 -7.70 -2.08 -22.50
C PHE A 161 -6.20 -2.23 -22.76
N VAL A 162 -5.71 -1.57 -23.81
CA VAL A 162 -4.29 -1.54 -24.19
C VAL A 162 -3.71 -0.20 -23.75
N TYR A 163 -2.62 -0.24 -22.98
CA TYR A 163 -1.99 0.96 -22.38
C TYR A 163 -1.64 2.07 -23.40
N ASN A 164 -1.41 1.71 -24.67
CA ASN A 164 -1.08 2.67 -25.73
C ASN A 164 -2.27 3.54 -26.16
N GLN A 165 -3.48 3.30 -25.64
CA GLN A 165 -4.65 4.15 -25.83
C GLN A 165 -4.75 5.29 -24.82
N ILE A 166 -3.98 5.30 -23.73
CA ILE A 166 -3.96 6.40 -22.74
C ILE A 166 -3.83 7.78 -23.41
N PRO A 167 -2.93 8.02 -24.39
CA PRO A 167 -2.81 9.33 -25.05
C PRO A 167 -4.04 9.74 -25.89
N ASN A 168 -4.91 8.79 -26.25
CA ASN A 168 -6.10 9.02 -27.06
C ASN A 168 -7.37 9.23 -26.21
N ILE A 169 -7.38 8.72 -24.97
CA ILE A 169 -8.54 8.80 -24.07
C ILE A 169 -8.37 9.81 -22.94
N ALA A 170 -7.13 10.23 -22.64
CA ALA A 170 -6.87 11.20 -21.59
C ALA A 170 -7.47 12.57 -21.91
N ASP A 171 -8.07 13.19 -20.91
CA ASP A 171 -8.70 14.51 -21.01
C ASP A 171 -7.65 15.60 -21.34
N GLU A 172 -6.43 15.44 -20.79
CA GLU A 172 -5.21 16.11 -21.26
C GLU A 172 -4.04 15.11 -21.37
N TYR A 173 -3.25 15.23 -22.43
CA TYR A 173 -2.00 14.47 -22.60
C TYR A 173 -0.87 15.34 -23.16
N TRP A 174 0.28 15.31 -22.49
CA TRP A 174 1.53 15.87 -22.99
C TRP A 174 2.71 14.97 -22.61
N GLU A 175 3.64 14.77 -23.53
CA GLU A 175 4.91 14.08 -23.29
C GLU A 175 6.09 14.92 -23.79
N HIS A 176 7.22 14.82 -23.10
CA HIS A 176 8.46 15.48 -23.48
C HIS A 176 9.08 14.76 -24.70
N PRO A 177 9.72 15.45 -25.67
CA PRO A 177 10.30 14.83 -26.86
C PRO A 177 11.36 13.74 -26.63
N ALA A 178 11.86 13.59 -25.39
CA ALA A 178 12.73 12.48 -25.01
C ALA A 178 11.98 11.14 -24.78
N VAL A 179 10.66 11.19 -24.60
CA VAL A 179 9.76 10.03 -24.41
C VAL A 179 9.22 9.52 -25.75
N SER A 180 9.06 10.40 -26.74
CA SER A 180 8.50 10.10 -28.07
C SER A 180 9.46 9.40 -29.04
N LYS A 181 10.68 9.07 -28.63
CA LYS A 181 11.76 8.51 -29.47
C LYS A 181 11.87 6.99 -29.35
#